data_AF-A0A925HHQ2-F1
#
_entry.id   AF-A0A925HHQ2-F1
#
_cell.length_a   1.000
_cell.length_b   1.000
_cell.length_c   1.000
_cell.angle_alpha   90.00
_cell.angle_beta   90.00
_cell.angle_gamma   90.00
#
_symmetry.space_group_name_H-M   'P 1'
#
loop_
_entity.id
_entity.type
_entity.pdbx_description
1 polymer ?
#
loop_
_entity_poly.entity_id
_entity_poly.type
_entity_poly.pdbx_seq_one_letter_code
_entity_poly.pdbx_strand_id
1 'polypeptide(L)'
;MTGESSVLRTNIAGVMLRNPVILAAGTHGTLDEFNEVCPLDRVGALVTKSITPEPRDGNPTWRVIPARAGMINAIGLANPGIARFERHLAERLASVPTMVIGSVAGFSIDDYVRVVAGFEQVAAVAVNGSGSSGAGLELVELNVSCPNVRTGTEFGHTPALIRELLLAVRPAAPRLKLIVKLSPVCHDIVAVAKAAIEAGAEALTICNTIPAMAIDVESRRPRLANITGGLSGPAIHPVALRLVHEVYRKVTKDAHGTGRAVPIIGAGGVTNWRDAAEFILAGASAVEIGTALFADPRAPLKVVRGLERWVIRQRAATISELVGSMISS
;
A
#
# COMPACT_ATOMS: atom_id res chain seq x y z
N MET A 1 -30.63 6.01 -1.14
CA MET A 1 -29.74 6.99 -0.48
C MET A 1 -29.12 6.32 0.74
N THR A 2 -27.95 5.70 0.60
CA THR A 2 -27.20 5.18 1.76
C THR A 2 -26.15 6.22 2.10
N GLY A 3 -26.39 7.01 3.15
CA GLY A 3 -25.46 8.05 3.59
C GLY A 3 -24.07 7.45 3.84
N GLU A 4 -23.04 8.10 3.34
CA GLU A 4 -21.66 7.78 3.70
C GLU A 4 -21.53 7.87 5.22
N SER A 5 -21.11 6.77 5.84
CA SER A 5 -20.93 6.71 7.28
C SER A 5 -19.72 7.54 7.68
N SER A 6 -19.95 8.69 8.34
CA SER A 6 -18.89 9.59 8.77
C SER A 6 -17.92 8.95 9.77
N VAL A 7 -18.35 7.91 10.49
CA VAL A 7 -17.55 7.24 11.54
C VAL A 7 -16.31 6.52 11.01
N LEU A 8 -16.26 6.21 9.71
CA LEU A 8 -15.11 5.53 9.09
C LEU A 8 -14.14 6.48 8.39
N ARG A 9 -14.43 7.78 8.27
CA ARG A 9 -13.53 8.71 7.61
C ARG A 9 -12.16 8.72 8.28
N THR A 10 -11.11 8.70 7.47
CA THR A 10 -9.72 8.68 7.94
C THR A 10 -8.86 9.59 7.08
N ASN A 11 -7.82 10.19 7.66
CA ASN A 11 -6.92 11.10 6.96
C ASN A 11 -5.56 10.44 6.75
N ILE A 12 -5.09 10.42 5.50
CA ILE A 12 -3.76 9.95 5.13
C ILE A 12 -3.00 11.12 4.51
N ALA A 13 -1.96 11.61 5.19
CA ALA A 13 -1.10 12.70 4.71
C ALA A 13 -1.85 13.98 4.26
N GLY A 14 -2.97 14.31 4.92
CA GLY A 14 -3.83 15.44 4.56
C GLY A 14 -5.00 15.09 3.65
N VAL A 15 -4.97 13.93 2.99
CA VAL A 15 -6.03 13.45 2.09
C VAL A 15 -7.10 12.70 2.89
N MET A 16 -8.35 13.16 2.80
CA MET A 16 -9.47 12.53 3.50
C MET A 16 -10.04 11.37 2.69
N LEU A 17 -10.01 10.16 3.25
CA LEU A 17 -10.62 8.97 2.67
C LEU A 17 -12.01 8.74 3.28
N ARG A 18 -12.95 8.26 2.46
CA ARG A 18 -14.32 7.94 2.90
C ARG A 18 -14.38 6.83 3.95
N ASN A 19 -13.42 5.90 3.90
CA ASN A 19 -13.25 4.79 4.84
C ASN A 19 -11.79 4.30 4.81
N PRO A 20 -11.34 3.46 5.76
CA PRO A 20 -9.93 3.07 5.88
C PRO A 20 -9.52 1.92 4.95
N VAL A 21 -10.40 1.41 4.10
CA VAL A 21 -10.13 0.21 3.29
C VAL A 21 -9.54 0.60 1.94
N ILE A 22 -8.35 0.09 1.65
CA ILE A 22 -7.58 0.38 0.45
C ILE A 22 -7.33 -0.93 -0.32
N LEU A 23 -7.49 -0.92 -1.65
CA LEU A 23 -7.12 -2.10 -2.47
C LEU A 23 -5.61 -2.11 -2.75
N ALA A 24 -4.92 -3.19 -2.37
CA ALA A 24 -3.47 -3.26 -2.43
C ALA A 24 -2.94 -3.34 -3.88
N ALA A 25 -1.77 -2.74 -4.10
CA ALA A 25 -1.12 -2.70 -5.42
C ALA A 25 -1.00 -4.10 -6.06
N GLY A 26 -1.42 -4.21 -7.32
CA GLY A 26 -1.22 -5.40 -8.15
C GLY A 26 -2.14 -6.59 -7.88
N THR A 27 -3.27 -6.37 -7.20
CA THR A 27 -4.28 -7.41 -6.91
C THR A 27 -5.64 -7.18 -7.56
N HIS A 28 -5.83 -6.05 -8.24
CA HIS A 28 -7.13 -5.61 -8.76
C HIS A 28 -7.05 -4.96 -10.16
N GLY A 29 -5.95 -5.19 -10.90
CA GLY A 29 -5.71 -4.54 -12.18
C GLY A 29 -4.78 -3.33 -12.04
N THR A 30 -4.97 -2.33 -12.90
CA THR A 30 -4.14 -1.11 -12.91
C THR A 30 -4.90 0.08 -12.34
N LEU A 31 -6.19 0.21 -12.64
CA LEU A 31 -6.99 1.37 -12.26
C LEU A 31 -8.41 0.99 -11.80
N ASP A 32 -9.35 0.84 -12.73
CA ASP A 32 -10.79 0.65 -12.49
C ASP A 32 -11.32 -0.70 -12.98
N GLU A 33 -10.45 -1.58 -13.49
CA GLU A 33 -10.87 -2.90 -14.00
C GLU A 33 -11.63 -3.72 -12.94
N PHE A 34 -11.32 -3.51 -11.66
CA PHE A 34 -11.98 -4.22 -10.55
C PHE A 34 -13.40 -3.75 -10.24
N ASN A 35 -13.83 -2.61 -10.79
CA ASN A 35 -15.12 -2.00 -10.46
C ASN A 35 -16.32 -2.89 -10.83
N GLU A 36 -16.16 -3.77 -11.84
CA GLU A 36 -17.20 -4.72 -12.27
C GLU A 36 -17.57 -5.73 -11.17
N VAL A 37 -16.63 -6.06 -10.28
CA VAL A 37 -16.82 -7.08 -9.23
C VAL A 37 -16.85 -6.50 -7.82
N CYS A 38 -16.21 -5.36 -7.62
CA CYS A 38 -16.18 -4.61 -6.36
C CYS A 38 -16.40 -3.12 -6.65
N PRO A 39 -17.59 -2.56 -6.37
CA PRO A 39 -17.88 -1.15 -6.57
C PRO A 39 -16.89 -0.25 -5.83
N LEU A 40 -16.09 0.51 -6.58
CA LEU A 40 -14.96 1.26 -6.04
C LEU A 40 -15.42 2.47 -5.22
N ASP A 41 -16.63 2.98 -5.46
CA ASP A 41 -17.28 4.04 -4.66
C ASP A 41 -17.52 3.63 -3.19
N ARG A 42 -17.33 2.35 -2.86
CA ARG A 42 -17.48 1.78 -1.52
C ARG A 42 -16.17 1.57 -0.77
N VAL A 43 -15.01 1.80 -1.39
CA VAL A 43 -13.69 1.69 -0.72
C VAL A 43 -13.05 3.07 -0.54
N GLY A 44 -12.11 3.18 0.39
CA GLY A 44 -11.40 4.41 0.73
C GLY A 44 -10.47 4.88 -0.38
N ALA A 45 -9.71 3.94 -0.95
CA ALA A 45 -8.80 4.18 -2.05
C ALA A 45 -8.48 2.86 -2.79
N LEU A 46 -7.77 2.97 -3.90
CA LEU A 46 -7.05 1.87 -4.53
C LEU A 46 -5.61 2.30 -4.81
N VAL A 47 -4.69 1.35 -4.72
CA VAL A 47 -3.31 1.54 -5.16
C VAL A 47 -3.14 0.94 -6.53
N THR A 48 -2.64 1.70 -7.50
CA THR A 48 -2.39 1.19 -8.86
C THR A 48 -1.39 0.04 -8.84
N LYS A 49 -1.30 -0.70 -9.95
CA LYS A 49 -0.13 -1.56 -10.15
C LYS A 49 1.15 -0.73 -10.05
N SER A 50 2.20 -1.24 -9.38
CA SER A 50 3.50 -0.55 -9.35
C SER A 50 4.00 -0.29 -10.77
N ILE A 51 4.18 0.99 -11.10
CA ILE A 51 4.61 1.46 -12.41
C ILE A 51 6.14 1.64 -12.42
N THR A 52 6.77 1.25 -13.53
CA THR A 52 8.20 1.48 -13.80
C THR A 52 8.36 2.48 -14.95
N PRO A 53 9.58 3.00 -15.22
CA PRO A 53 9.79 3.93 -16.33
C PRO A 53 9.36 3.34 -17.68
N GLU A 54 9.84 2.12 -17.95
CA GLU A 54 9.52 1.38 -19.17
C GLU A 54 8.51 0.25 -18.91
N PRO A 55 7.75 -0.18 -19.92
CA PRO A 55 6.85 -1.32 -19.80
C PRO A 55 7.58 -2.61 -19.41
N ARG A 56 6.89 -3.50 -18.69
CA ARG A 56 7.44 -4.80 -18.28
C ARG A 56 6.40 -5.89 -18.44
N ASP A 57 6.81 -7.01 -19.04
CA ASP A 57 5.97 -8.21 -19.14
C ASP A 57 5.91 -9.00 -17.82
N GLY A 58 6.92 -8.84 -16.96
CA GLY A 58 7.10 -9.59 -15.72
C GLY A 58 7.93 -10.86 -15.90
N ASN A 59 7.99 -11.68 -14.85
CA ASN A 59 8.80 -12.92 -14.83
C ASN A 59 8.17 -14.02 -15.69
N PRO A 60 8.86 -15.12 -16.05
CA PRO A 60 8.22 -16.25 -16.71
C PRO A 60 7.11 -16.90 -15.85
N THR A 61 6.18 -17.61 -16.47
CA THR A 61 5.20 -18.45 -15.74
C THR A 61 5.86 -19.75 -15.26
N TRP A 62 5.46 -20.34 -14.14
CA TRP A 62 4.38 -19.96 -13.22
C TRP A 62 4.78 -18.84 -12.25
N ARG A 63 3.92 -17.81 -12.12
CA ARG A 63 4.17 -16.60 -11.30
C ARG A 63 3.43 -16.59 -9.96
N VAL A 64 2.44 -17.45 -9.77
CA VAL A 64 1.58 -17.50 -8.57
C VAL A 64 1.35 -18.96 -8.22
N ILE A 65 1.51 -19.29 -6.95
CA ILE A 65 1.21 -20.62 -6.41
C ILE A 65 0.52 -20.51 -5.05
N PRO A 66 -0.34 -21.48 -4.69
CA PRO A 66 -0.94 -21.53 -3.36
C PRO A 66 0.12 -21.86 -2.30
N ALA A 67 -0.06 -21.31 -1.10
CA ALA A 67 0.70 -21.63 0.09
C ALA A 67 -0.25 -21.91 1.27
N ARG A 68 0.29 -22.45 2.36
CA ARG A 68 -0.49 -22.62 3.59
C ARG A 68 -0.96 -21.25 4.07
N ALA A 69 -2.27 -21.09 4.22
CA ALA A 69 -2.90 -19.83 4.65
C ALA A 69 -2.43 -18.60 3.83
N GLY A 70 -2.24 -18.75 2.52
CA GLY A 70 -1.76 -17.66 1.68
C GLY A 70 -1.39 -18.07 0.26
N MET A 71 -0.52 -17.29 -0.36
CA MET A 71 0.03 -17.55 -1.69
C MET A 71 1.47 -17.04 -1.78
N ILE A 72 2.25 -17.59 -2.72
CA ILE A 72 3.57 -17.05 -3.09
C ILE A 72 3.47 -16.51 -4.52
N ASN A 73 3.94 -15.28 -4.73
CA ASN A 73 3.93 -14.64 -6.04
C ASN A 73 5.32 -14.14 -6.46
N ALA A 74 5.61 -14.23 -7.75
CA ALA A 74 6.81 -13.70 -8.38
C ALA A 74 6.42 -13.05 -9.72
N ILE A 75 5.57 -12.03 -9.67
CA ILE A 75 5.03 -11.39 -10.89
C ILE A 75 6.12 -10.70 -11.72
N GLY A 76 7.14 -10.12 -11.09
CA GLY A 76 8.24 -9.43 -11.78
C GLY A 76 7.94 -8.00 -12.22
N LEU A 77 7.03 -7.32 -11.51
CA LEU A 77 6.56 -5.96 -11.80
C LEU A 77 5.98 -5.82 -13.22
N ALA A 78 5.15 -6.78 -13.67
CA ALA A 78 4.43 -6.64 -14.93
C ALA A 78 3.54 -5.38 -14.90
N ASN A 79 3.80 -4.41 -15.79
CA ASN A 79 3.14 -3.10 -15.78
C ASN A 79 3.30 -2.36 -17.14
N PRO A 80 2.45 -1.36 -17.43
CA PRO A 80 2.43 -0.69 -18.73
C PRO A 80 3.53 0.36 -18.95
N GLY A 81 4.30 0.74 -17.92
CA GLY A 81 5.24 1.85 -17.96
C GLY A 81 4.57 3.23 -17.78
N ILE A 82 5.32 4.21 -17.29
CA ILE A 82 4.78 5.54 -16.93
C ILE A 82 4.24 6.30 -18.15
N ALA A 83 4.94 6.25 -19.29
CA ALA A 83 4.51 6.94 -20.50
C ALA A 83 3.16 6.42 -21.04
N ARG A 84 2.88 5.12 -20.87
CA ARG A 84 1.58 4.55 -21.27
C ARG A 84 0.50 4.91 -20.24
N PHE A 85 0.84 4.97 -18.96
CA PHE A 85 -0.07 5.41 -17.91
C PHE A 85 -0.54 6.86 -18.16
N GLU A 86 0.39 7.77 -18.43
CA GLU A 86 0.11 9.17 -18.78
C GLU A 86 -0.83 9.30 -19.98
N ARG A 87 -0.53 8.60 -21.08
CA ARG A 87 -1.29 8.74 -22.33
C ARG A 87 -2.68 8.12 -22.31
N HIS A 88 -2.90 7.04 -21.55
CA HIS A 88 -4.09 6.21 -21.71
C HIS A 88 -4.89 5.97 -20.43
N LEU A 89 -4.29 6.19 -19.26
CA LEU A 89 -4.95 5.96 -17.98
C LEU A 89 -5.23 7.25 -17.23
N ALA A 90 -4.51 8.34 -17.54
CA ALA A 90 -4.76 9.65 -16.94
C ALA A 90 -6.19 10.15 -17.18
N GLU A 91 -6.72 10.01 -18.40
CA GLU A 91 -8.09 10.42 -18.73
C GLU A 91 -9.15 9.62 -17.95
N ARG A 92 -8.87 8.34 -17.67
CA ARG A 92 -9.77 7.46 -16.92
C ARG A 92 -9.78 7.77 -15.43
N LEU A 93 -8.74 8.44 -14.88
CA LEU A 93 -8.67 8.77 -13.44
C LEU A 93 -9.87 9.55 -12.96
N ALA A 94 -10.37 10.49 -13.76
CA ALA A 94 -11.53 11.30 -13.41
C ALA A 94 -12.81 10.47 -13.24
N SER A 95 -12.87 9.28 -13.86
CA SER A 95 -14.01 8.36 -13.75
C SER A 95 -13.90 7.36 -12.60
N VAL A 96 -12.75 7.28 -11.93
CA VAL A 96 -12.55 6.37 -10.80
C VAL A 96 -13.26 6.94 -9.56
N PRO A 97 -14.25 6.25 -8.98
CA PRO A 97 -15.08 6.81 -7.91
C PRO A 97 -14.44 6.68 -6.51
N THR A 98 -13.12 6.47 -6.45
CA THR A 98 -12.35 6.44 -5.20
C THR A 98 -10.95 7.03 -5.39
N MET A 99 -10.30 7.37 -4.28
CA MET A 99 -8.94 7.94 -4.30
C MET A 99 -7.97 6.97 -4.95
N VAL A 100 -7.15 7.45 -5.88
CA VAL A 100 -6.13 6.65 -6.55
C VAL A 100 -4.77 6.99 -5.95
N ILE A 101 -4.06 5.96 -5.51
CA ILE A 101 -2.68 6.05 -5.02
C ILE A 101 -1.77 5.46 -6.10
N GLY A 102 -0.87 6.26 -6.66
CA GLY A 102 0.08 5.81 -7.67
C GLY A 102 1.19 4.98 -7.06
N SER A 103 1.25 3.66 -7.31
CA SER A 103 2.39 2.85 -6.85
C SER A 103 3.58 3.00 -7.79
N VAL A 104 4.75 3.25 -7.21
CA VAL A 104 6.01 3.49 -7.90
C VAL A 104 6.98 2.36 -7.63
N ALA A 105 7.60 1.83 -8.67
CA ALA A 105 8.73 0.91 -8.57
C ALA A 105 9.85 1.29 -9.53
N GLY A 106 11.07 0.88 -9.20
CA GLY A 106 12.26 1.15 -9.98
C GLY A 106 13.45 0.33 -9.49
N PHE A 107 14.47 0.23 -10.33
CA PHE A 107 15.72 -0.47 -10.01
C PHE A 107 16.90 0.50 -9.84
N SER A 108 16.72 1.78 -10.15
CA SER A 108 17.65 2.88 -9.89
C SER A 108 16.91 4.06 -9.24
N ILE A 109 17.62 5.00 -8.61
CA ILE A 109 17.00 6.24 -8.08
C ILE A 109 16.33 7.03 -9.21
N ASP A 110 17.00 7.13 -10.37
CA ASP A 110 16.47 7.82 -11.55
C ASP A 110 15.15 7.22 -12.03
N ASP A 111 14.97 5.90 -11.89
CA ASP A 111 13.69 5.25 -12.21
C ASP A 111 12.57 5.78 -11.33
N TYR A 112 12.79 5.86 -10.01
CA TYR A 112 11.78 6.39 -9.08
C TYR A 112 11.49 7.86 -9.38
N VAL A 113 12.52 8.68 -9.60
CA VAL A 113 12.37 10.10 -9.96
C VAL A 113 11.53 10.26 -11.22
N ARG A 114 11.82 9.48 -12.27
CA ARG A 114 11.09 9.54 -13.55
C ARG A 114 9.63 9.13 -13.40
N VAL A 115 9.34 8.05 -12.68
CA VAL A 115 7.96 7.58 -12.49
C VAL A 115 7.17 8.54 -11.61
N VAL A 116 7.77 9.08 -10.55
CA VAL A 116 7.14 10.07 -9.68
C VAL A 116 6.83 11.36 -10.44
N ALA A 117 7.79 11.84 -11.26
CA ALA A 117 7.56 13.00 -12.11
C ALA A 117 6.39 12.79 -13.09
N GLY A 118 6.25 11.57 -13.62
CA GLY A 118 5.11 11.25 -14.49
C GLY A 118 3.77 11.24 -13.73
N PHE A 119 3.73 10.64 -12.54
CA PHE A 119 2.54 10.73 -11.69
C PHE A 119 2.20 12.18 -11.30
N GLU A 120 3.20 13.03 -11.06
CA GLU A 120 3.02 14.45 -10.77
C GLU A 120 2.38 15.19 -11.95
N GLN A 121 2.79 14.88 -13.19
CA GLN A 121 2.15 15.41 -14.40
C GLN A 121 0.70 14.94 -14.53
N VAL A 122 0.45 13.64 -14.32
CA VAL A 122 -0.89 13.07 -14.34
C VAL A 122 -1.79 13.71 -13.28
N ALA A 123 -1.27 13.88 -12.07
CA ALA A 123 -1.98 14.57 -11.00
C ALA A 123 -2.34 16.01 -11.37
N ALA A 124 -1.51 16.70 -12.17
CA ALA A 124 -1.79 18.07 -12.61
C ALA A 124 -3.00 18.17 -13.54
N VAL A 125 -3.20 17.20 -14.42
CA VAL A 125 -4.28 17.21 -15.39
C VAL A 125 -5.58 16.60 -14.83
N ALA A 126 -5.48 15.77 -13.79
CA ALA A 126 -6.62 15.11 -13.15
C ALA A 126 -7.43 16.02 -12.19
N VAL A 127 -7.05 17.29 -11.96
CA VAL A 127 -7.60 18.17 -10.90
C VAL A 127 -9.03 18.71 -11.16
N ASN A 128 -9.71 18.36 -12.24
CA ASN A 128 -11.04 18.94 -12.55
C ASN A 128 -12.23 18.33 -11.75
N GLY A 129 -11.97 17.74 -10.57
CA GLY A 129 -12.98 17.14 -9.70
C GLY A 129 -12.86 17.55 -8.23
N SER A 130 -12.56 18.82 -7.93
CA SER A 130 -12.50 19.34 -6.57
C SER A 130 -13.90 19.45 -5.94
N GLY A 131 -14.39 18.32 -5.43
CA GLY A 131 -15.71 18.23 -4.83
C GLY A 131 -15.86 17.06 -3.87
N SER A 132 -14.97 16.96 -2.87
CA SER A 132 -15.21 16.22 -1.61
C SER A 132 -15.60 14.73 -1.69
N SER A 133 -15.46 14.07 -2.84
CA SER A 133 -15.93 12.69 -3.02
C SER A 133 -15.11 11.91 -4.05
N GLY A 134 -13.80 11.85 -3.81
CA GLY A 134 -13.01 10.65 -4.13
C GLY A 134 -12.66 10.38 -5.58
N ALA A 135 -12.40 11.36 -6.45
CA ALA A 135 -11.70 11.11 -7.71
C ALA A 135 -10.42 11.96 -7.72
N GLY A 136 -9.26 11.33 -7.95
CA GLY A 136 -7.99 12.06 -8.01
C GLY A 136 -6.77 11.22 -7.68
N LEU A 137 -5.60 11.84 -7.90
CA LEU A 137 -4.29 11.29 -7.61
C LEU A 137 -3.49 12.34 -6.83
N GLU A 138 -3.50 12.20 -5.50
CA GLU A 138 -2.80 13.12 -4.57
C GLU A 138 -1.68 12.41 -3.79
N LEU A 139 -1.67 11.08 -3.84
CA LEU A 139 -0.78 10.22 -3.08
C LEU A 139 0.00 9.33 -4.04
N VAL A 140 1.30 9.14 -3.78
CA VAL A 140 2.10 8.08 -4.41
C VAL A 140 2.70 7.18 -3.35
N GLU A 141 2.71 5.88 -3.64
CA GLU A 141 3.31 4.86 -2.79
C GLU A 141 4.61 4.36 -3.41
N LEU A 142 5.75 4.68 -2.78
CA LEU A 142 7.05 4.17 -3.18
C LEU A 142 7.24 2.74 -2.67
N ASN A 143 7.24 1.77 -3.59
CA ASN A 143 7.54 0.38 -3.31
C ASN A 143 9.06 0.17 -3.23
N VAL A 144 9.62 0.29 -2.03
CA VAL A 144 11.07 0.27 -1.82
C VAL A 144 11.65 -1.13 -1.58
N SER A 145 10.87 -2.19 -1.80
CA SER A 145 11.32 -3.59 -1.75
C SER A 145 11.94 -4.09 -3.06
N CYS A 146 12.07 -3.22 -4.08
CA CYS A 146 12.74 -3.59 -5.33
C CYS A 146 14.27 -3.59 -5.12
N PRO A 147 15.02 -4.55 -5.70
CA PRO A 147 16.46 -4.56 -5.62
C PRO A 147 17.05 -3.37 -6.41
N ASN A 148 18.01 -2.67 -5.82
CA ASN A 148 18.79 -1.63 -6.46
C ASN A 148 19.89 -2.26 -7.33
N VAL A 149 19.98 -1.87 -8.61
CA VAL A 149 21.00 -2.41 -9.54
C VAL A 149 22.43 -2.16 -9.09
N ARG A 150 22.70 -1.06 -8.36
CA ARG A 150 24.04 -0.67 -7.91
C ARG A 150 24.52 -1.49 -6.73
N THR A 151 23.62 -1.76 -5.78
CA THR A 151 23.96 -2.37 -4.49
C THR A 151 23.50 -3.81 -4.36
N GLY A 152 22.60 -4.28 -5.23
CA GLY A 152 21.94 -5.58 -5.15
C GLY A 152 20.94 -5.71 -3.99
N THR A 153 20.75 -4.67 -3.18
CA THR A 153 19.89 -4.66 -1.99
C THR A 153 18.64 -3.80 -2.19
N GLU A 154 17.60 -4.04 -1.40
CA GLU A 154 16.37 -3.23 -1.45
C GLU A 154 16.64 -1.78 -1.01
N PHE A 155 15.98 -0.81 -1.64
CA PHE A 155 16.07 0.61 -1.24
C PHE A 155 15.60 0.84 0.21
N GLY A 156 14.64 0.03 0.68
CA GLY A 156 14.15 0.03 2.06
C GLY A 156 15.00 -0.78 3.05
N HIS A 157 16.18 -1.28 2.66
CA HIS A 157 16.96 -2.18 3.50
C HIS A 157 17.63 -1.48 4.69
N THR A 158 18.13 -0.25 4.49
CA THR A 158 18.83 0.52 5.54
C THR A 158 18.37 1.98 5.61
N PRO A 159 18.53 2.65 6.77
CA PRO A 159 18.24 4.07 6.92
C PRO A 159 18.98 4.99 5.95
N ALA A 160 20.17 4.61 5.47
CA ALA A 160 20.94 5.42 4.53
C ALA A 160 20.35 5.35 3.12
N LEU A 161 20.02 4.15 2.64
CA LEU A 161 19.47 3.92 1.31
C LEU A 161 18.10 4.58 1.14
N ILE A 162 17.25 4.51 2.17
CA ILE A 162 15.92 5.12 2.10
C ILE A 162 15.99 6.66 2.08
N ARG A 163 16.93 7.26 2.84
CA ARG A 163 17.17 8.71 2.81
C ARG A 163 17.68 9.16 1.45
N GLU A 164 18.66 8.45 0.89
CA GLU A 164 19.21 8.74 -0.43
C GLU A 164 18.10 8.75 -1.50
N LEU A 165 17.24 7.72 -1.49
CA LEU A 165 16.11 7.64 -2.42
C LEU A 165 15.11 8.79 -2.24
N LEU A 166 14.66 9.04 -1.01
CA LEU A 166 13.60 10.03 -0.75
C LEU A 166 14.05 11.46 -1.00
N LEU A 167 15.30 11.80 -0.65
CA LEU A 167 15.85 13.13 -0.94
C LEU A 167 15.95 13.40 -2.44
N ALA A 168 16.22 12.38 -3.25
CA ALA A 168 16.23 12.49 -4.70
C ALA A 168 14.82 12.54 -5.31
N VAL A 169 13.86 11.80 -4.74
CA VAL A 169 12.47 11.73 -5.22
C VAL A 169 11.66 12.98 -4.86
N ARG A 170 11.88 13.57 -3.67
CA ARG A 170 11.05 14.68 -3.16
C ARG A 170 10.90 15.85 -4.14
N PRO A 171 11.95 16.35 -4.83
CA PRO A 171 11.83 17.42 -5.81
C PRO A 171 10.95 17.09 -7.03
N ALA A 172 10.81 15.80 -7.38
CA ALA A 172 9.96 15.35 -8.49
C ALA A 172 8.46 15.29 -8.11
N ALA A 173 8.14 15.42 -6.83
CA ALA A 173 6.78 15.42 -6.31
C ALA A 173 6.50 16.72 -5.51
N PRO A 174 6.47 17.92 -6.09
CA PRO A 174 6.19 19.13 -5.31
C PRO A 174 4.78 19.15 -4.71
N ARG A 175 3.78 18.48 -5.31
CA ARG A 175 2.39 18.46 -4.81
C ARG A 175 1.99 17.11 -4.22
N LEU A 176 2.45 16.02 -4.83
CA LEU A 176 2.09 14.67 -4.40
C LEU A 176 2.60 14.36 -3.00
N LYS A 177 1.81 13.62 -2.24
CA LYS A 177 2.19 13.13 -0.92
C LYS A 177 2.92 11.79 -1.03
N LEU A 178 4.03 11.65 -0.32
CA LEU A 178 4.85 10.43 -0.38
C LEU A 178 4.45 9.46 0.72
N ILE A 179 3.91 8.30 0.31
CA ILE A 179 3.78 7.10 1.13
C ILE A 179 4.98 6.20 0.84
N VAL A 180 5.60 5.62 1.87
CA VAL A 180 6.69 4.65 1.69
C VAL A 180 6.22 3.27 2.13
N LYS A 181 6.20 2.30 1.20
CA LYS A 181 5.85 0.91 1.49
C LYS A 181 7.06 0.12 1.93
N LEU A 182 7.14 -0.19 3.22
CA LEU A 182 8.29 -0.83 3.84
C LEU A 182 8.27 -2.36 3.69
N SER A 183 9.48 -2.90 3.53
CA SER A 183 9.73 -4.33 3.48
C SER A 183 9.66 -4.94 4.89
N PRO A 184 9.05 -6.13 5.08
CA PRO A 184 9.05 -6.80 6.37
C PRO A 184 10.40 -7.41 6.75
N VAL A 185 11.37 -7.45 5.83
CA VAL A 185 12.68 -8.10 6.01
C VAL A 185 13.85 -7.11 6.15
N CYS A 186 13.57 -5.83 6.42
CA CYS A 186 14.63 -4.88 6.77
C CYS A 186 15.22 -5.19 8.16
N HIS A 187 16.52 -4.91 8.33
CA HIS A 187 17.25 -5.19 9.57
C HIS A 187 16.64 -4.51 10.81
N ASP A 188 16.27 -3.23 10.67
CA ASP A 188 15.62 -2.45 11.73
C ASP A 188 14.52 -1.58 11.13
N ILE A 189 13.27 -2.06 11.21
CA ILE A 189 12.10 -1.36 10.68
C ILE A 189 11.87 0.00 11.35
N VAL A 190 12.23 0.15 12.63
CA VAL A 190 12.05 1.39 13.40
C VAL A 190 12.99 2.45 12.88
N ALA A 191 14.27 2.09 12.70
CA ALA A 191 15.27 3.00 12.16
C ALA A 191 14.97 3.38 10.71
N VAL A 192 14.53 2.43 9.87
CA VAL A 192 14.15 2.70 8.47
C VAL A 192 12.91 3.59 8.41
N ALA A 193 11.86 3.29 9.18
CA ALA A 193 10.64 4.10 9.24
C ALA A 193 10.93 5.54 9.67
N LYS A 194 11.75 5.72 10.73
CA LYS A 194 12.18 7.04 11.20
C LYS A 194 12.94 7.80 10.11
N ALA A 195 13.89 7.14 9.45
CA ALA A 195 14.67 7.73 8.37
C ALA A 195 13.82 8.12 7.15
N ALA A 196 12.78 7.33 6.83
CA ALA A 196 11.84 7.66 5.77
C ALA A 196 11.04 8.94 6.09
N ILE A 197 10.54 9.06 7.31
CA ILE A 197 9.79 10.24 7.76
C ILE A 197 10.68 11.49 7.77
N GLU A 198 11.89 11.39 8.32
CA GLU A 198 12.87 12.49 8.34
C GLU A 198 13.27 12.95 6.91
N ALA A 199 13.22 12.06 5.93
CA ALA A 199 13.48 12.37 4.52
C ALA A 199 12.24 12.83 3.73
N GLY A 200 11.10 13.02 4.39
CA GLY A 200 9.90 13.63 3.79
C GLY A 200 8.79 12.66 3.41
N ALA A 201 8.79 11.42 3.92
CA ALA A 201 7.60 10.57 3.87
C ALA A 201 6.50 11.13 4.77
N GLU A 202 5.29 11.27 4.22
CA GLU A 202 4.13 11.83 4.92
C GLU A 202 3.18 10.73 5.45
N ALA A 203 3.43 9.48 5.06
CA ALA A 203 2.74 8.28 5.51
C ALA A 203 3.62 7.03 5.25
N LEU A 204 3.32 5.92 5.91
CA LEU A 204 4.00 4.64 5.70
C LEU A 204 2.99 3.54 5.37
N THR A 205 3.34 2.60 4.50
CA THR A 205 2.60 1.33 4.34
C THR A 205 3.45 0.19 4.88
N ILE A 206 2.90 -0.63 5.77
CA ILE A 206 3.61 -1.72 6.45
C ILE A 206 2.73 -2.98 6.43
N CYS A 207 3.05 -4.04 5.69
CA CYS A 207 4.30 -4.28 4.95
C CYS A 207 4.08 -4.91 3.57
N ASN A 208 5.17 -4.99 2.81
CA ASN A 208 5.24 -5.79 1.59
C ASN A 208 5.26 -7.31 1.90
N THR A 209 5.31 -8.14 0.87
CA THR A 209 5.37 -9.60 1.00
C THR A 209 6.66 -10.10 1.65
N ILE A 210 6.64 -11.29 2.25
CA ILE A 210 7.81 -11.93 2.88
C ILE A 210 8.47 -12.90 1.87
N PRO A 211 9.79 -12.86 1.65
CA PRO A 211 10.47 -13.84 0.79
C PRO A 211 10.18 -15.29 1.19
N ALA A 212 9.82 -16.11 0.20
CA ALA A 212 9.46 -17.51 0.38
C ALA A 212 9.75 -18.33 -0.88
N MET A 213 9.70 -19.65 -0.75
CA MET A 213 9.87 -20.59 -1.85
C MET A 213 8.94 -21.79 -1.70
N ALA A 214 8.71 -22.51 -2.80
CA ALA A 214 8.08 -23.82 -2.76
C ALA A 214 8.77 -24.74 -3.77
N ILE A 215 8.97 -25.99 -3.36
CA ILE A 215 9.63 -27.02 -4.15
C ILE A 215 8.61 -28.10 -4.47
N ASP A 216 8.60 -28.54 -5.72
CA ASP A 216 7.88 -29.73 -6.15
C ASP A 216 8.70 -30.96 -5.75
N VAL A 217 8.13 -31.82 -4.90
CA VAL A 217 8.90 -32.92 -4.28
C VAL A 217 9.23 -34.06 -5.24
N GLU A 218 8.42 -34.23 -6.29
CA GLU A 218 8.61 -35.28 -7.30
C GLU A 218 9.72 -34.90 -8.28
N SER A 219 9.61 -33.70 -8.86
CA SER A 219 10.58 -33.19 -9.82
C SER A 219 11.82 -32.56 -9.18
N ARG A 220 11.77 -32.26 -7.87
CA ARG A 220 12.81 -31.53 -7.10
C ARG A 220 13.08 -30.12 -7.64
N ARG A 221 12.15 -29.55 -8.42
CA ARG A 221 12.28 -28.23 -9.03
C ARG A 221 11.50 -27.18 -8.24
N PRO A 222 11.90 -25.90 -8.32
CA PRO A 222 11.07 -24.81 -7.79
C PRO A 222 9.71 -24.79 -8.49
N ARG A 223 8.65 -24.53 -7.72
CA ARG A 223 7.28 -24.40 -8.25
C ARG A 223 7.02 -23.05 -8.93
N LEU A 224 7.84 -22.05 -8.61
CA LEU A 224 7.87 -20.75 -9.29
C LEU A 224 9.01 -20.72 -10.30
N ALA A 225 8.79 -20.12 -11.47
CA ALA A 225 9.86 -19.94 -12.45
C ALA A 225 11.02 -19.09 -11.91
N ASN A 226 10.72 -18.15 -11.00
CA ASN A 226 11.70 -17.27 -10.37
C ASN A 226 12.37 -17.88 -9.14
N ILE A 227 12.24 -19.19 -8.89
CA ILE A 227 12.76 -19.93 -7.72
C ILE A 227 12.09 -19.52 -6.40
N THR A 228 12.19 -18.25 -6.03
CA THR A 228 11.58 -17.61 -4.87
C THR A 228 10.50 -16.61 -5.31
N GLY A 229 9.67 -16.21 -4.35
CA GLY A 229 8.68 -15.15 -4.50
C GLY A 229 8.27 -14.58 -3.15
N GLY A 230 7.28 -13.70 -3.16
CA GLY A 230 6.72 -13.09 -1.96
C GLY A 230 5.51 -13.87 -1.43
N LEU A 231 5.60 -14.37 -0.20
CA LEU A 231 4.50 -14.89 0.60
C LEU A 231 3.60 -13.74 1.06
N SER A 232 2.30 -13.93 0.85
CA SER A 232 1.24 -13.03 1.27
C SER A 232 -0.01 -13.79 1.69
N GLY A 233 -0.99 -13.09 2.27
CA GLY A 233 -2.22 -13.67 2.81
C GLY A 233 -2.17 -13.83 4.34
N PRO A 234 -3.15 -14.52 4.94
CA PRO A 234 -3.26 -14.67 6.40
C PRO A 234 -1.97 -15.11 7.11
N ALA A 235 -1.15 -15.93 6.44
CA ALA A 235 0.12 -16.42 6.96
C ALA A 235 1.08 -15.31 7.44
N ILE A 236 1.01 -14.10 6.86
CA ILE A 236 1.90 -12.99 7.24
C ILE A 236 1.25 -12.01 8.22
N HIS A 237 -0.03 -12.18 8.56
CA HIS A 237 -0.80 -11.20 9.35
C HIS A 237 -0.15 -10.90 10.71
N PRO A 238 0.24 -11.89 11.54
CA PRO A 238 0.83 -11.60 12.86
C PRO A 238 2.18 -10.87 12.76
N VAL A 239 2.95 -11.14 11.71
CA VAL A 239 4.23 -10.46 11.46
C VAL A 239 4.00 -9.00 11.09
N ALA A 240 3.08 -8.74 10.15
CA ALA A 240 2.72 -7.40 9.73
C ALA A 240 2.13 -6.57 10.89
N LEU A 241 1.25 -7.18 11.69
CA LEU A 241 0.63 -6.55 12.86
C LEU A 241 1.67 -6.10 13.89
N ARG A 242 2.64 -6.98 14.21
CA ARG A 242 3.76 -6.65 15.11
C ARG A 242 4.59 -5.47 14.58
N LEU A 243 4.89 -5.46 13.28
CA LEU A 243 5.68 -4.39 12.64
C LEU A 243 4.95 -3.04 12.71
N VAL A 244 3.66 -3.02 12.38
CA VAL A 244 2.82 -1.80 12.50
C VAL A 244 2.82 -1.30 13.94
N HIS A 245 2.58 -2.19 14.91
CA HIS A 245 2.56 -1.81 16.31
C HIS A 245 3.89 -1.21 16.77
N GLU A 246 4.99 -1.86 16.42
CA GLU A 246 6.34 -1.42 16.80
C GLU A 246 6.68 -0.05 16.22
N VAL A 247 6.42 0.17 14.92
CA VAL A 247 6.68 1.45 14.25
C VAL A 247 5.76 2.54 14.78
N TYR A 248 4.49 2.25 15.00
CA TYR A 248 3.56 3.20 15.62
C TYR A 248 4.09 3.66 16.97
N ARG A 249 4.45 2.70 17.83
CA ARG A 249 4.83 2.97 19.21
C ARG A 249 6.12 3.75 19.37
N LYS A 250 7.10 3.50 18.51
CA LYS A 250 8.46 4.04 18.60
C LYS A 250 8.72 5.23 17.69
N VAL A 251 7.92 5.42 16.64
CA VAL A 251 8.17 6.42 15.60
C VAL A 251 6.98 7.32 15.37
N THR A 252 5.79 6.77 15.07
CA THR A 252 4.75 7.59 14.45
C THR A 252 3.69 8.15 15.40
N LYS A 253 3.51 7.60 16.60
CA LYS A 253 2.50 8.07 17.57
C LYS A 253 2.68 9.54 17.95
N ASP A 254 3.93 9.97 18.09
CA ASP A 254 4.31 11.36 18.35
C ASP A 254 5.53 11.67 17.49
N ALA A 255 5.28 11.99 16.22
CA ALA A 255 6.36 12.18 15.25
C ALA A 255 7.24 13.36 15.67
N HIS A 256 8.35 13.04 16.33
CA HIS A 256 9.38 13.99 16.77
C HIS A 256 8.90 15.10 17.72
N GLY A 257 7.92 14.82 18.59
CA GLY A 257 7.41 15.81 19.55
C GLY A 257 6.59 16.94 18.91
N THR A 258 6.19 16.77 17.64
CA THR A 258 5.39 17.75 16.90
C THR A 258 3.90 17.70 17.27
N GLY A 259 3.49 16.73 18.10
CA GLY A 259 2.10 16.54 18.50
C GLY A 259 1.20 16.00 17.37
N ARG A 260 1.77 15.62 16.22
CA ARG A 260 1.03 15.04 15.09
C ARG A 260 1.56 13.66 14.76
N ALA A 261 0.65 12.68 14.68
CA ALA A 261 1.01 11.33 14.29
C ALA A 261 1.23 11.23 12.77
N VAL A 262 2.23 10.45 12.34
CA VAL A 262 2.38 10.04 10.94
C VAL A 262 1.49 8.81 10.68
N PRO A 263 0.54 8.85 9.74
CA PRO A 263 -0.37 7.74 9.52
C PRO A 263 0.36 6.52 8.95
N ILE A 264 -0.05 5.34 9.43
CA ILE A 264 0.40 4.05 8.93
C ILE A 264 -0.76 3.37 8.20
N ILE A 265 -0.50 2.81 7.03
CA ILE A 265 -1.40 1.92 6.30
C ILE A 265 -0.94 0.49 6.58
N GLY A 266 -1.76 -0.30 7.28
CA GLY A 266 -1.46 -1.70 7.60
C GLY A 266 -1.75 -2.61 6.41
N ALA A 267 -0.78 -3.40 5.97
CA ALA A 267 -0.89 -4.31 4.84
C ALA A 267 -0.33 -5.68 5.22
N GLY A 268 -1.13 -6.74 5.02
CA GLY A 268 -0.69 -8.11 5.28
C GLY A 268 -1.77 -8.98 5.89
N GLY A 269 -2.32 -9.89 5.09
CA GLY A 269 -3.24 -10.92 5.56
C GLY A 269 -4.62 -10.45 6.05
N VAL A 270 -5.03 -9.22 5.71
CA VAL A 270 -6.40 -8.75 5.97
C VAL A 270 -7.38 -9.51 5.07
N THR A 271 -8.23 -10.34 5.68
CA THR A 271 -9.28 -11.11 5.01
C THR A 271 -10.68 -10.75 5.50
N ASN A 272 -10.78 -10.23 6.72
CA ASN A 272 -12.04 -9.83 7.32
C ASN A 272 -11.89 -8.59 8.22
N TRP A 273 -13.00 -8.09 8.76
CA TRP A 273 -13.01 -6.85 9.53
C TRP A 273 -12.25 -6.93 10.86
N ARG A 274 -12.08 -8.12 11.45
CA ARG A 274 -11.31 -8.29 12.69
C ARG A 274 -9.83 -8.08 12.41
N ASP A 275 -9.29 -8.69 11.35
CA ASP A 275 -7.91 -8.48 10.91
C ASP A 275 -7.64 -6.99 10.66
N ALA A 276 -8.60 -6.29 10.04
CA ALA A 276 -8.49 -4.84 9.85
C ALA A 276 -8.52 -4.08 11.19
N ALA A 277 -9.43 -4.44 12.10
CA ALA A 277 -9.52 -3.83 13.42
C ALA A 277 -8.25 -4.06 14.25
N GLU A 278 -7.60 -5.22 14.14
CA GLU A 278 -6.30 -5.49 14.77
C GLU A 278 -5.25 -4.48 14.31
N PHE A 279 -5.13 -4.23 13.01
CA PHE A 279 -4.23 -3.19 12.50
C PHE A 279 -4.57 -1.79 13.03
N ILE A 280 -5.85 -1.43 13.08
CA ILE A 280 -6.26 -0.13 13.63
C ILE A 280 -5.84 -0.01 15.09
N LEU A 281 -6.15 -1.01 15.92
CA LEU A 281 -5.76 -1.05 17.34
C LEU A 281 -4.24 -1.03 17.53
N ALA A 282 -3.48 -1.67 16.62
CA ALA A 282 -2.03 -1.66 16.63
C ALA A 282 -1.41 -0.30 16.33
N GLY A 283 -2.10 0.56 15.56
CA GLY A 283 -1.64 1.90 15.20
C GLY A 283 -1.83 2.31 13.74
N ALA A 284 -2.45 1.48 12.91
CA ALA A 284 -2.75 1.85 11.53
C ALA A 284 -3.95 2.81 11.44
N SER A 285 -3.87 3.79 10.55
CA SER A 285 -4.97 4.71 10.21
C SER A 285 -5.83 4.19 9.05
N ALA A 286 -5.29 3.28 8.24
CA ALA A 286 -5.95 2.60 7.14
C ALA A 286 -5.38 1.19 6.95
N VAL A 287 -6.03 0.36 6.13
CA VAL A 287 -5.58 -1.00 5.80
C VAL A 287 -5.63 -1.30 4.30
N GLU A 288 -4.63 -2.00 3.79
CA GLU A 288 -4.63 -2.56 2.44
C GLU A 288 -5.10 -4.03 2.42
N ILE A 289 -5.94 -4.35 1.43
CA ILE A 289 -6.42 -5.70 1.16
C ILE A 289 -5.87 -6.15 -0.20
N GLY A 290 -5.04 -7.20 -0.18
CA GLY A 290 -4.41 -7.78 -1.38
C GLY A 290 -4.88 -9.21 -1.66
N THR A 291 -4.19 -10.21 -1.10
CA THR A 291 -4.46 -11.64 -1.38
C THR A 291 -5.92 -12.06 -1.21
N ALA A 292 -6.67 -11.45 -0.29
CA ALA A 292 -8.08 -11.76 -0.10
C ALA A 292 -8.93 -11.48 -1.34
N LEU A 293 -8.54 -10.53 -2.19
CA LEU A 293 -9.28 -10.19 -3.41
C LEU A 293 -9.36 -11.35 -4.41
N PHE A 294 -8.35 -12.24 -4.42
CA PHE A 294 -8.33 -13.42 -5.29
C PHE A 294 -9.30 -14.52 -4.82
N ALA A 295 -9.57 -14.58 -3.51
CA ALA A 295 -10.49 -15.56 -2.93
C ALA A 295 -11.93 -15.03 -2.86
N ASP A 296 -12.08 -13.74 -2.54
CA ASP A 296 -13.36 -13.05 -2.44
C ASP A 296 -13.20 -11.59 -2.90
N PRO A 297 -13.55 -11.27 -4.16
CA PRO A 297 -13.48 -9.91 -4.68
C PRO A 297 -14.30 -8.89 -3.89
N ARG A 298 -15.30 -9.34 -3.11
CA ARG A 298 -16.17 -8.50 -2.28
C ARG A 298 -15.73 -8.43 -0.82
N ALA A 299 -14.59 -9.02 -0.46
CA ALA A 299 -14.02 -8.93 0.89
C ALA A 299 -13.89 -7.47 1.39
N PRO A 300 -13.42 -6.49 0.58
CA PRO A 300 -13.35 -5.09 1.01
C PRO A 300 -14.69 -4.54 1.51
N LEU A 301 -15.79 -4.84 0.83
CA LEU A 301 -17.14 -4.39 1.21
C LEU A 301 -17.61 -5.03 2.53
N LYS A 302 -17.18 -6.26 2.81
CA LYS A 302 -17.45 -6.95 4.08
C LYS A 302 -16.62 -6.33 5.21
N VAL A 303 -15.36 -5.96 4.93
CA VAL A 303 -14.48 -5.27 5.88
C VAL A 303 -15.05 -3.91 6.25
N VAL A 304 -15.40 -3.06 5.27
CA VAL A 304 -16.01 -1.73 5.51
C VAL A 304 -17.22 -1.84 6.43
N ARG A 305 -18.20 -2.68 6.09
CA ARG A 305 -19.41 -2.88 6.90
C ARG A 305 -19.11 -3.44 8.30
N GLY A 306 -18.10 -4.30 8.42
CA GLY A 306 -17.71 -4.88 9.70
C GLY A 306 -17.04 -3.86 10.62
N LEU A 307 -16.15 -3.03 10.08
CA LEU A 307 -15.51 -1.92 10.80
C LEU A 307 -16.53 -0.90 11.26
N GLU A 308 -17.47 -0.48 10.42
CA GLU A 308 -18.52 0.47 10.78
C GLU A 308 -19.30 0.00 12.03
N ARG A 309 -19.80 -1.25 11.98
CA ARG A 309 -20.51 -1.83 13.13
C ARG A 309 -19.60 -1.97 14.34
N TRP A 310 -18.31 -2.23 14.16
CA TRP A 310 -17.36 -2.35 15.26
C TRP A 310 -17.10 -1.00 15.93
N VAL A 311 -16.84 0.07 15.18
CA VAL A 311 -16.64 1.44 15.70
C VAL A 311 -17.84 1.87 16.55
N ILE A 312 -19.06 1.67 16.04
CA ILE A 312 -20.30 1.97 16.78
C ILE A 312 -20.37 1.17 18.09
N ARG A 313 -20.02 -0.11 18.09
CA ARG A 313 -20.00 -0.94 19.32
C ARG A 313 -18.94 -0.50 20.32
N GLN A 314 -17.81 0.04 19.86
CA GLN A 314 -16.78 0.63 20.72
C GLN A 314 -17.19 1.99 21.29
N ARG A 315 -18.35 2.54 20.86
CA ARG A 315 -18.82 3.88 21.25
C ARG A 315 -17.83 5.00 20.88
N ALA A 316 -17.03 4.78 19.84
CA ALA A 316 -16.14 5.79 19.29
C ALA A 316 -16.90 6.66 18.27
N ALA A 317 -16.66 7.97 18.26
CA ALA A 317 -17.26 8.88 17.31
C ALA A 317 -16.67 8.70 15.90
N THR A 318 -15.37 8.37 15.82
CA THR A 318 -14.67 8.08 14.58
C THR A 318 -13.69 6.93 14.77
N ILE A 319 -13.37 6.21 13.70
CA ILE A 319 -12.37 5.14 13.73
C ILE A 319 -10.99 5.66 14.17
N SER A 320 -10.69 6.94 13.93
CA SER A 320 -9.45 7.59 14.34
C SER A 320 -9.22 7.54 15.86
N GLU A 321 -10.29 7.53 16.67
CA GLU A 321 -10.19 7.39 18.14
C GLU A 321 -9.68 6.01 18.57
N LEU A 322 -9.83 5.01 17.70
CA LEU A 322 -9.41 3.63 17.98
C LEU A 322 -7.98 3.35 17.51
N VAL A 323 -7.37 4.25 16.74
CA VAL A 323 -6.00 4.08 16.23
C VAL A 323 -5.01 3.99 17.38
N GLY A 324 -4.31 2.85 17.48
CA GLY A 324 -3.30 2.66 18.52
C GLY A 324 -3.87 2.54 19.94
N SER A 325 -5.17 2.25 20.09
CA SER A 325 -5.87 2.13 21.37
C SER A 325 -5.77 0.74 22.02
N MET A 326 -4.90 -0.14 21.50
CA MET A 326 -4.60 -1.43 22.11
C MET A 326 -4.20 -1.26 23.59
N ILE A 327 -4.87 -1.99 24.48
CA ILE A 327 -4.58 -2.01 25.91
C ILE A 327 -3.40 -2.97 26.14
N SER A 328 -2.26 -2.45 26.56
CA SER A 328 -1.13 -3.25 27.07
C SER A 328 -1.22 -3.29 28.59
N SER A 329 -1.38 -4.49 29.15
CA SER A 329 -1.27 -4.75 30.59
C SER A 329 0.15 -4.52 31.10
#